data_AF-A0A963V7B3-F1
#
_entry.id   AF-A0A963V7B3-F1
#
_cell.length_a   1.000
_cell.length_b   1.000
_cell.length_c   1.000
_cell.angle_alpha   90.00
_cell.angle_beta   90.00
_cell.angle_gamma   90.00
#
_symmetry.space_group_name_H-M   'P 1'
#
loop_
_entity.id
_entity.type
_entity.pdbx_description
1 polymer ?
#
loop_
_entity_poly.entity_id
_entity_poly.type
_entity_poly.pdbx_seq_one_letter_code
_entity_poly.pdbx_strand_id
1 'polypeptide(L)'
;MAIEAALDEAGVPYELVDVPRPVTPEQKAEFAKINPRLQVPVLLHPDGTVITEGPAILHHLGDAFPDAGLIPPSGSTSTGRARPVALILSCQCI
;
A
#
# COMPACT_ATOMS: atom_id res chain seq x y z
N MET A 1 0.91 6.76 -8.90
CA MET A 1 -0.24 5.81 -8.86
C MET A 1 -1.27 6.31 -7.83
N ALA A 2 -2.54 5.86 -7.85
CA ALA A 2 -3.57 6.32 -6.91
C ALA A 2 -3.20 6.12 -5.43
N ILE A 3 -2.45 5.06 -5.11
CA ILE A 3 -2.01 4.74 -3.74
C ILE A 3 -0.91 5.70 -3.27
N GLU A 4 0.11 5.95 -4.11
CA GLU A 4 1.17 6.94 -3.84
C GLU A 4 0.54 8.32 -3.56
N ALA A 5 -0.39 8.75 -4.42
CA ALA A 5 -1.09 10.03 -4.23
C ALA A 5 -1.86 10.06 -2.90
N ALA A 6 -2.54 8.98 -2.52
CA ALA A 6 -3.24 8.92 -1.25
C ALA A 6 -2.30 9.05 -0.03
N LEU A 7 -1.06 8.57 -0.13
CA LEU A 7 -0.08 8.69 0.95
C LEU A 7 0.56 10.06 1.00
N ASP A 8 0.82 10.65 -0.17
CA ASP A 8 1.29 12.03 -0.30
C ASP A 8 0.26 12.98 0.32
N GLU A 9 -1.03 12.82 0.00
CA GLU A 9 -2.14 13.59 0.60
C GLU A 9 -2.27 13.34 2.11
N ALA A 10 -2.04 12.11 2.56
CA ALA A 10 -2.01 11.79 4.00
C ALA A 10 -0.76 12.31 4.72
N GLY A 11 0.24 12.82 4.01
CA GLY A 11 1.51 13.27 4.58
C GLY A 11 2.31 12.14 5.25
N VAL A 12 2.12 10.90 4.79
CA VAL A 12 2.71 9.71 5.40
C VAL A 12 3.99 9.37 4.65
N PRO A 13 5.15 9.25 5.31
CA PRO A 13 6.35 8.77 4.65
C PRO A 13 6.17 7.31 4.24
N TYR A 14 6.61 6.97 3.03
CA TYR A 14 6.67 5.60 2.54
C TYR A 14 7.92 5.41 1.68
N GLU A 15 8.41 4.17 1.63
CA GLU A 15 9.38 3.75 0.64
C GLU A 15 8.65 3.16 -0.57
N LEU A 16 9.06 3.53 -1.78
CA LEU A 16 8.59 2.91 -3.01
C LEU A 16 9.65 1.91 -3.49
N VAL A 17 9.30 0.63 -3.56
CA VAL A 17 10.14 -0.40 -4.19
C VAL A 17 9.51 -0.80 -5.51
N ASP A 18 10.26 -0.56 -6.57
CA ASP A 18 9.90 -1.02 -7.90
C ASP A 18 10.15 -2.52 -8.04
N VAL A 19 9.10 -3.24 -8.44
CA VAL A 19 9.20 -4.63 -8.86
C VAL A 19 9.57 -4.65 -10.34
N PRO A 20 10.81 -5.01 -10.72
CA PRO A 20 11.27 -4.93 -12.10
C PRO A 20 10.50 -5.89 -13.01
N ARG A 21 10.36 -5.57 -14.30
CA ARG A 21 9.87 -6.50 -15.32
C ARG A 21 10.85 -6.56 -16.50
N PRO A 22 11.37 -7.73 -16.88
CA PRO A 22 11.11 -9.05 -16.30
C PRO A 22 11.78 -9.24 -14.92
N VAL A 23 11.14 -10.02 -14.03
CA VAL A 23 11.74 -10.47 -12.76
C VAL A 23 12.62 -11.71 -12.99
N THR A 24 13.73 -11.84 -12.27
CA THR A 24 14.47 -13.11 -12.23
C THR A 24 13.72 -14.16 -11.40
N PRO A 25 14.00 -15.47 -11.55
CA PRO A 25 13.41 -16.51 -10.71
C PRO A 25 13.61 -16.28 -9.22
N GLU A 26 14.76 -15.76 -8.80
CA GLU A 26 15.08 -15.45 -7.41
C GLU A 26 14.23 -14.29 -6.90
N GLN A 27 14.14 -13.19 -7.65
CA GLN A 27 13.29 -12.05 -7.31
C GLN A 27 11.82 -12.45 -7.24
N LYS A 28 11.37 -13.31 -8.16
CA LYS A 28 10.02 -13.88 -8.15
C LYS A 28 9.78 -14.71 -6.89
N ALA A 29 10.74 -15.52 -6.47
CA ALA A 29 10.64 -16.33 -5.26
C ALA A 29 10.63 -15.47 -3.98
N GLU A 30 11.44 -14.41 -3.91
CA GLU A 30 11.40 -13.47 -2.78
C GLU A 30 10.08 -12.70 -2.73
N PHE A 31 9.59 -12.19 -3.87
CA PHE A 31 8.30 -11.50 -3.93
C PHE A 31 7.13 -12.44 -3.59
N ALA A 32 7.20 -13.73 -3.97
CA ALA A 32 6.19 -14.72 -3.62
C ALA A 32 6.05 -14.94 -2.10
N LYS A 33 7.10 -14.69 -1.31
CA LYS A 33 7.03 -14.74 0.16
C LYS A 33 6.18 -13.62 0.74
N ILE A 34 6.13 -12.47 0.05
CA ILE A 34 5.34 -11.29 0.44
C ILE A 34 3.91 -11.41 -0.12
N ASN A 35 3.80 -11.63 -1.42
CA ASN A 35 2.53 -11.84 -2.11
C ASN A 35 2.59 -13.06 -3.04
N PRO A 36 2.06 -14.23 -2.63
CA PRO A 36 2.01 -15.44 -3.45
C PRO A 36 1.29 -15.26 -4.79
N ARG A 37 0.42 -14.24 -4.91
CA ARG A 37 -0.29 -13.92 -6.16
C ARG A 37 0.60 -13.23 -7.19
N LEU A 38 1.81 -12.83 -6.81
CA LEU A 38 2.79 -12.15 -7.67
C LEU A 38 2.22 -10.92 -8.38
N GLN A 39 1.36 -10.19 -7.68
CA GLN A 39 0.68 -9.00 -8.17
C GLN A 39 1.06 -7.79 -7.33
N VAL A 40 1.16 -6.65 -7.99
CA VAL A 40 1.27 -5.33 -7.38
C VAL A 40 -0.04 -4.56 -7.66
N PRO A 41 -0.40 -3.56 -6.85
CA PRO A 41 0.33 -3.01 -5.70
C PRO A 41 0.27 -3.88 -4.44
N VAL A 42 1.28 -3.76 -3.58
CA VAL A 42 1.32 -4.33 -2.22
C VAL A 42 1.75 -3.26 -1.24
N LEU A 43 0.99 -3.10 -0.15
CA LEU A 43 1.34 -2.28 1.00
C LEU A 43 1.90 -3.18 2.10
N LEU A 44 3.12 -2.89 2.57
CA LEU A 44 3.76 -3.59 3.68
C LEU A 44 3.97 -2.62 4.86
N HIS A 45 3.37 -2.97 6.00
CA HIS A 45 3.59 -2.24 7.25
C HIS A 45 4.88 -2.68 7.94
N PRO A 46 5.47 -1.83 8.81
CA PRO A 46 6.65 -2.19 9.60
C PRO A 46 6.46 -3.43 10.50
N ASP A 47 5.22 -3.74 10.88
CA ASP A 47 4.89 -4.92 11.70
C ASP A 47 4.75 -6.22 10.89
N GLY A 48 5.03 -6.17 9.58
CA GLY A 48 4.92 -7.30 8.67
C GLY A 48 3.52 -7.51 8.10
N THR A 49 2.54 -6.67 8.44
CA THR A 49 1.19 -6.76 7.85
C THR A 49 1.25 -6.42 6.36
N VAL A 50 0.68 -7.31 5.53
CA VAL A 50 0.61 -7.14 4.08
C VAL A 50 -0.83 -6.87 3.67
N ILE A 51 -1.05 -5.82 2.87
CA ILE A 51 -2.33 -5.53 2.24
C ILE A 51 -2.13 -5.52 0.73
N THR A 52 -2.96 -6.30 0.03
CA THR A 52 -2.97 -6.43 -1.43
C THR A 52 -4.28 -5.89 -1.98
N GLU A 53 -4.34 -5.72 -3.30
CA GLU A 53 -5.49 -5.13 -4.04
C GLU A 53 -5.61 -3.61 -3.84
N GLY A 54 -5.57 -2.87 -4.94
CA GLY A 54 -5.55 -1.39 -4.88
C GLY A 54 -6.69 -0.75 -4.09
N PRO A 55 -7.97 -1.15 -4.31
CA PRO A 55 -9.09 -0.60 -3.55
C PRO A 55 -9.02 -0.91 -2.05
N ALA A 56 -8.54 -2.08 -1.66
CA ALA A 56 -8.40 -2.45 -0.25
C ALA A 56 -7.30 -1.63 0.43
N ILE A 57 -6.19 -1.38 -0.27
CA ILE A 57 -5.14 -0.47 0.20
C ILE A 57 -5.70 0.94 0.40
N LEU A 58 -6.42 1.50 -0.59
CA LEU A 58 -7.01 2.84 -0.47
C LEU A 58 -8.03 2.94 0.67
N HIS A 59 -8.89 1.92 0.84
CA HIS A 59 -9.83 1.87 1.96
C HIS A 59 -9.09 1.85 3.30
N HIS A 60 -8.05 1.01 3.40
CA HIS A 60 -7.23 0.93 4.59
C HIS A 60 -6.57 2.27 4.93
N LEU A 61 -6.04 2.97 3.92
CA LEU A 61 -5.42 4.29 4.12
C LEU A 61 -6.44 5.33 4.60
N GLY A 62 -7.65 5.37 4.04
CA GLY A 62 -8.67 6.30 4.53
C GLY A 62 -9.15 6.01 5.95
N ASP A 63 -9.23 4.73 6.34
CA ASP A 63 -9.52 4.37 7.73
C ASP A 63 -8.36 4.73 8.67
N ALA A 64 -7.11 4.53 8.24
CA ALA A 64 -5.91 4.82 9.04
C ALA A 64 -5.63 6.32 9.16
N PHE A 65 -5.98 7.12 8.15
CA PHE A 65 -5.73 8.55 8.06
C PHE A 65 -7.02 9.32 7.76
N PRO A 66 -8.00 9.32 8.69
CA PRO A 66 -9.29 9.97 8.45
C PRO A 66 -9.17 11.48 8.22
N ASP A 67 -8.19 12.12 8.87
CA ASP A 67 -7.94 13.57 8.74
C ASP A 67 -7.41 13.97 7.35
N ALA A 68 -6.90 13.01 6.57
CA ALA A 68 -6.43 13.24 5.20
C ALA A 68 -7.58 13.35 4.19
N GLY A 69 -8.83 13.08 4.60
CA GLY A 69 -10.00 13.24 3.73
C GLY A 69 -10.02 12.31 2.51
N LEU A 70 -9.28 11.19 2.55
CA LEU A 70 -9.12 10.25 1.43
C LEU A 70 -10.43 9.53 1.06
N ILE A 71 -11.32 9.35 2.03
CA ILE A 71 -12.64 8.74 1.86
C ILE A 71 -13.65 9.73 2.42
N PRO A 72 -14.79 9.96 1.74
CA PRO A 72 -15.84 10.81 2.28
C PRO A 72 -16.27 10.30 3.67
N PRO A 73 -16.60 11.19 4.61
CA PRO A 73 -17.00 10.80 5.94
C PRO A 73 -18.24 9.91 5.83
N SER A 74 -18.05 8.61 6.04
CA SER A 74 -19.16 7.72 6.32
C SER A 74 -19.72 8.15 7.68
N GLY A 75 -21.04 8.11 7.89
CA GLY A 75 -21.65 8.45 9.18
C GLY A 75 -21.21 7.55 10.35
N SER A 76 -20.18 6.71 10.17
CA SER A 76 -19.55 5.87 11.17
C SER A 76 -18.19 6.43 11.55
N THR A 77 -17.93 6.50 12.85
CA THR A 77 -16.66 6.89 13.46
C THR A 77 -15.57 5.83 13.16
N SER A 78 -14.95 5.86 11.99
CA SER A 78 -13.72 5.11 11.74
C SER A 78 -12.59 5.77 12.55
N THR A 79 -12.47 5.37 13.81
CA THR A 79 -11.34 5.75 14.68
C THR A 79 -10.17 4.80 14.40
N GLY A 80 -9.71 4.77 13.15
CA GLY A 80 -8.48 4.04 12.83
C GLY A 80 -7.30 4.81 13.42
N ARG A 81 -6.48 4.13 14.21
CA ARG A 81 -5.21 4.70 14.66
C ARG A 81 -4.29 4.79 13.44
N ALA A 82 -3.71 5.95 13.18
CA ALA A 82 -2.66 6.14 12.18
C ALA A 82 -1.58 5.07 12.33
N ARG A 83 -1.41 4.25 11.27
CA ARG A 83 -0.39 3.20 11.22
C ARG A 83 0.72 3.67 10.29
N PRO A 84 1.99 3.69 10.73
CA PRO A 84 3.09 4.01 9.83
C PRO A 84 3.10 3.03 8.65
N VAL A 85 3.26 3.58 7.46
CA VAL A 85 3.51 2.82 6.23
C VAL A 85 5.02 2.76 6.07
N ALA A 86 5.57 1.57 5.87
CA ALA A 86 7.00 1.43 5.62
C ALA A 86 7.28 1.35 4.12
N LEU A 87 6.54 0.49 3.41
CA LEU A 87 6.94 0.11 2.07
C LEU A 87 5.74 -0.14 1.15
N ILE A 88 5.87 0.31 -0.08
CA ILE A 88 4.94 0.04 -1.17
C ILE A 88 5.71 -0.58 -2.31
N LEU A 89 5.26 -1.76 -2.69
CA LEU A 89 5.76 -2.46 -3.85
C LEU A 89 4.86 -2.10 -5.02
N SER A 90 5.42 -1.35 -5.96
CA SER A 90 4.74 -0.92 -7.18
C SER A 90 5.47 -1.46 -8.41
N CYS A 91 4.78 -1.51 -9.55
CA CYS A 91 5.44 -1.72 -10.83
C CYS A 91 5.07 -0.52 -11.70
N GLN A 92 6.03 0.36 -11.93
CA GLN A 92 5.88 1.46 -12.88
C GLN A 92 5.81 0.87 -14.30
N CYS A 93 4.59 0.65 -14.78
CA CYS A 93 4.31 0.28 -16.15
C CYS A 93 3.87 1.57 -16.85
N ILE A 94 4.80 2.26 -17.49
CA ILE A 94 4.46 3.19 -18.58
C ILE A 94 4.32 2.38 -19.85
#